data_AF-A0A1N7HZC9-F1
#
_entry.id   AF-A0A1N7HZC9-F1
#
_cell.length_a   1.000
_cell.length_b   1.000
_cell.length_c   1.000
_cell.angle_alpha   90.00
_cell.angle_beta   90.00
_cell.angle_gamma   90.00
#
_symmetry.space_group_name_H-M   'P 1'
#
loop_
_entity.id
_entity.type
_entity.pdbx_description
1 polymer ?
#
loop_
_entity_poly.entity_id
_entity_poly.type
_entity_poly.pdbx_seq_one_letter_code
_entity_poly.pdbx_strand_id
1 'polypeptide(L)'
;MSNELKIKIITDSHGNDLDLSNISIEAADALKVFIDSMVDFAKTYEDTSDIKLKLDNGSIETCLVYPEEEEVSQDIEDILAFQSSNKNRVEAFRNIQEKIQLNGLVYEVFLSKENEPVREITQIFKGKKFRKAKQIFDRKYSIEFLEGELFETGGRTTVNVHIENKELAKEYKIECEKPDAKKLNDRLYSKVYLSVIKISKTEQDIEYRYIDSYLRNDNYLFYKNLHEQLMTQDSIDKYDLIYNYIVNTINDDNSSNEELIKLIRLYNNKFTEKGIIRTILMTLKPIIKEEDGLFAYYDSLVKTFRSRSQTRKI
;
A
#
# COMPACT_ATOMS: atom_id res chain seq x y z
N MET A 1 14.10 37.50 -2.36
CA MET A 1 15.41 36.79 -2.41
C MET A 1 15.10 35.40 -2.92
N SER A 2 15.73 34.93 -4.00
CA SER A 2 15.43 33.58 -4.53
C SER A 2 15.76 32.46 -3.53
N ASN A 3 15.04 31.34 -3.63
CA ASN A 3 15.32 30.15 -2.84
C ASN A 3 16.58 29.45 -3.37
N GLU A 4 17.39 28.88 -2.48
CA GLU A 4 18.70 28.31 -2.81
C GLU A 4 18.99 27.02 -2.04
N LEU A 5 19.50 26.00 -2.74
CA LEU A 5 20.17 24.85 -2.15
C LEU A 5 21.66 24.91 -2.54
N LYS A 6 22.52 25.16 -1.56
CA LYS A 6 23.94 25.39 -1.74
C LYS A 6 24.77 24.26 -1.13
N ILE A 7 25.73 23.73 -1.90
CA ILE A 7 26.72 22.76 -1.44
C ILE A 7 28.10 23.37 -1.63
N LYS A 8 28.90 23.41 -0.57
CA LYS A 8 30.25 23.97 -0.56
C LYS A 8 31.27 22.92 -0.13
N ILE A 9 32.39 22.85 -0.85
CA ILE A 9 33.59 22.10 -0.46
C ILE A 9 34.53 23.09 0.23
N ILE A 10 34.87 22.83 1.49
CA ILE A 10 35.64 23.74 2.36
C ILE A 10 37.13 23.44 2.26
N THR A 11 37.52 22.20 2.56
CA THR A 11 38.93 21.77 2.54
C THR A 11 39.09 20.42 1.84
N ASP A 12 40.31 20.19 1.34
CA ASP A 12 40.74 18.91 0.83
C ASP A 12 41.01 17.87 1.95
N SER A 13 41.45 16.67 1.56
CA SER A 13 41.80 15.57 2.47
C SER A 13 43.01 15.85 3.36
N HIS A 14 43.81 16.85 3.00
CA HIS A 14 45.00 17.30 3.72
C HIS A 14 44.73 18.55 4.56
N GLY A 15 43.50 19.09 4.53
CA GLY A 15 43.10 20.29 5.25
C GLY A 15 43.49 21.61 4.56
N ASN A 16 43.85 21.57 3.28
CA ASN A 16 44.10 22.78 2.50
C ASN A 16 42.77 23.41 2.08
N ASP A 17 42.70 24.74 2.17
CA ASP A 17 41.60 25.50 1.62
C ASP A 17 41.55 25.34 0.10
N LEU A 18 40.33 25.19 -0.42
CA LEU A 18 40.09 24.99 -1.83
C LEU A 18 39.37 26.19 -2.45
N ASP A 19 39.84 26.59 -3.63
CA ASP A 19 39.18 27.58 -4.48
C ASP A 19 39.10 27.07 -5.93
N LEU A 20 38.35 27.77 -6.79
CA LEU A 20 38.19 27.39 -8.19
C LEU A 20 39.50 27.49 -9.00
N SER A 21 40.46 28.29 -8.55
CA SER A 21 41.78 28.41 -9.20
C SER A 21 42.76 27.33 -8.78
N ASN A 22 42.52 26.64 -7.67
CA ASN A 22 43.38 25.63 -7.07
C ASN A 22 42.54 24.47 -6.52
N ILE A 23 41.87 23.77 -7.44
CA ILE A 23 41.01 22.62 -7.14
C ILE A 23 41.79 21.30 -7.17
N SER A 24 41.66 20.47 -6.14
CA SER A 24 42.18 19.09 -6.18
C SER A 24 41.36 18.22 -7.14
N ILE A 25 41.94 17.14 -7.65
CA ILE A 25 41.22 16.21 -8.53
C ILE A 25 40.00 15.62 -7.81
N GLU A 26 40.13 15.28 -6.52
CA GLU A 26 38.99 14.75 -5.76
C GLU A 26 37.87 15.78 -5.60
N ALA A 27 38.22 17.05 -5.37
CA ALA A 27 37.26 18.14 -5.26
C ALA A 27 36.58 18.44 -6.60
N ALA A 28 37.31 18.35 -7.72
CA ALA A 28 36.73 18.47 -9.06
C ALA A 28 35.74 17.34 -9.37
N ASP A 29 36.09 16.09 -9.01
CA ASP A 29 35.21 14.94 -9.18
C ASP A 29 33.95 15.03 -8.30
N ALA A 30 34.08 15.54 -7.08
CA ALA A 30 32.93 15.79 -6.20
C ALA A 30 32.03 16.91 -6.77
N LEU A 31 32.62 18.02 -7.20
CA LEU A 31 31.91 19.14 -7.81
C LEU A 31 31.12 18.70 -9.05
N LYS A 32 31.73 17.88 -9.91
CA LYS A 32 31.05 17.31 -11.09
C LYS A 32 29.78 16.55 -10.69
N VAL A 33 29.86 15.68 -9.68
CA VAL A 33 28.69 14.93 -9.22
C VAL A 33 27.61 15.83 -8.63
N PHE A 34 27.99 16.91 -7.93
CA PHE A 34 27.02 17.88 -7.42
C PHE A 34 26.30 18.60 -8.55
N ILE A 35 27.03 19.06 -9.58
CA ILE A 35 26.45 19.70 -10.76
C ILE A 35 25.51 18.73 -11.47
N ASP A 36 25.99 17.52 -11.82
CA ASP A 36 25.21 16.52 -12.55
C ASP A 36 23.93 16.15 -11.77
N SER A 37 24.03 15.96 -10.45
CA SER A 37 22.88 15.62 -9.62
C SER A 37 21.86 16.76 -9.51
N MET A 38 22.30 18.01 -9.41
CA MET A 38 21.39 19.16 -9.38
C MET A 38 20.72 19.38 -10.73
N VAL A 39 21.43 19.15 -11.84
CA VAL A 39 20.83 19.13 -13.18
C VAL A 39 19.79 18.04 -13.31
N ASP A 40 20.09 16.82 -12.86
CA ASP A 40 19.17 15.69 -12.90
C ASP A 40 17.92 15.94 -12.05
N PHE A 41 18.07 16.58 -10.89
CA PHE A 41 16.94 17.03 -10.08
C PHE A 41 16.08 18.07 -10.82
N ALA A 42 16.70 19.11 -11.39
CA ALA A 42 15.98 20.15 -12.13
C ALA A 42 15.23 19.61 -13.36
N LYS A 43 15.79 18.62 -14.06
CA LYS A 43 15.14 17.97 -15.22
C LYS A 43 13.92 17.12 -14.85
N THR A 44 13.59 16.96 -13.57
CA THR A 44 12.36 16.28 -13.16
C THR A 44 11.11 17.16 -13.24
N TYR A 45 11.27 18.46 -13.49
CA TYR A 45 10.17 19.42 -13.70
C TYR A 45 9.93 19.63 -15.20
N GLU A 46 8.68 19.89 -15.58
CA GLU A 46 8.30 20.11 -16.99
C GLU A 46 8.83 21.44 -17.54
N ASP A 47 8.92 22.46 -16.68
CA ASP A 47 9.54 23.74 -16.98
C ASP A 47 10.76 23.97 -16.08
N THR A 48 11.88 24.35 -16.69
CA THR A 48 13.15 24.61 -16.02
C THR A 48 13.67 26.02 -16.28
N SER A 49 12.90 26.91 -16.92
CA SER A 49 13.37 28.25 -17.32
C SER A 49 13.86 29.09 -16.15
N ASP A 50 13.23 28.93 -14.98
CA ASP A 50 13.52 29.70 -13.77
C ASP A 50 14.44 28.97 -12.78
N ILE A 51 14.80 27.71 -13.06
CA ILE A 51 15.77 26.95 -12.27
C ILE A 51 17.17 27.21 -12.82
N LYS A 52 18.03 27.80 -12.01
CA LYS A 52 19.39 28.18 -12.42
C LYS A 52 20.43 27.48 -11.57
N LEU A 53 21.53 27.11 -12.21
CA LEU A 53 22.73 26.68 -11.52
C LEU A 53 23.73 27.81 -11.46
N LYS A 54 24.30 28.03 -10.28
CA LYS A 54 25.31 29.05 -10.02
C LYS A 54 26.54 28.40 -9.41
N LEU A 55 27.70 28.78 -9.93
CA LEU A 55 29.01 28.55 -9.32
C LEU A 55 29.52 29.93 -8.89
N ASP A 56 29.81 30.09 -7.61
CA ASP A 56 30.27 31.39 -7.07
C ASP A 56 31.80 31.48 -7.09
N ASN A 57 32.31 32.65 -7.48
CA ASN A 57 33.75 32.89 -7.57
C ASN A 57 34.38 32.95 -6.17
N GLY A 58 35.44 32.17 -5.95
CA GLY A 58 36.22 32.17 -4.71
C GLY A 58 35.95 31.00 -3.77
N SER A 59 34.99 30.13 -4.08
CA SER A 59 34.73 28.87 -3.36
C SER A 59 34.34 27.77 -4.35
N ILE A 60 34.67 26.52 -4.02
CA ILE A 60 34.14 25.38 -4.76
C ILE A 60 32.72 25.11 -4.24
N GLU A 61 31.75 25.84 -4.79
CA GLU A 61 30.35 25.71 -4.43
C GLU A 61 29.43 25.55 -5.65
N THR A 62 28.41 24.70 -5.49
CA THR A 62 27.29 24.56 -6.43
C THR A 62 26.03 25.02 -5.74
N CYS A 63 25.32 25.96 -6.37
CA CYS A 63 24.05 26.48 -5.88
C CYS A 63 22.95 26.22 -6.92
N LEU A 64 21.89 25.54 -6.49
CA LEU A 64 20.63 25.44 -7.22
C LEU A 64 19.73 26.59 -6.77
N VAL A 65 19.48 27.53 -7.67
CA VAL A 65 18.58 28.68 -7.48
C VAL A 65 17.24 28.36 -8.14
N TYR A 66 16.15 28.48 -7.41
CA TYR A 66 14.81 28.11 -7.89
C TYR A 66 13.76 29.16 -7.47
N PRO A 67 12.64 29.25 -8.21
CA PRO A 67 11.58 30.21 -7.89
C PRO A 67 10.94 29.94 -6.52
N GLU A 68 10.16 30.91 -6.03
CA GLU A 68 9.42 30.80 -4.77
C GLU A 68 8.30 29.74 -4.82
N GLU A 69 7.94 29.27 -6.01
CA GLU A 69 6.88 28.28 -6.20
C GLU A 69 7.01 27.10 -5.22
N GLU A 70 5.89 26.77 -4.59
CA GLU A 70 5.85 25.78 -3.50
C GLU A 70 6.37 24.41 -3.93
N GLU A 71 6.26 24.04 -5.22
CA GLU A 71 6.57 22.68 -5.67
C GLU A 71 8.04 22.29 -5.43
N VAL A 72 9.00 23.07 -5.96
CA VAL A 72 10.43 22.74 -5.84
C VAL A 72 10.89 22.80 -4.38
N SER A 73 10.44 23.82 -3.65
CA SER A 73 10.75 24.03 -2.24
C SER A 73 10.22 22.89 -1.37
N GLN A 74 8.97 22.46 -1.62
CA GLN A 74 8.33 21.35 -0.91
C GLN A 74 8.99 20.02 -1.26
N ASP A 75 9.34 19.78 -2.52
CA ASP A 75 10.05 18.56 -2.94
C ASP A 75 11.39 18.39 -2.24
N ILE A 76 12.16 19.49 -2.10
CA ILE A 76 13.42 19.47 -1.36
C ILE A 76 13.16 19.12 0.10
N GLU A 77 12.20 19.77 0.77
CA GLU A 77 11.84 19.46 2.16
C GLU A 77 11.36 18.02 2.33
N ASP A 78 10.52 17.52 1.42
CA ASP A 78 10.01 16.14 1.41
C ASP A 78 11.15 15.13 1.28
N ILE A 79 12.18 15.43 0.48
CA ILE A 79 13.37 14.58 0.38
C ILE A 79 14.17 14.62 1.70
N LEU A 80 14.41 15.82 2.25
CA LEU A 80 15.11 16.01 3.52
C LEU A 80 14.39 15.32 4.69
N ALA A 81 13.05 15.26 4.64
CA ALA A 81 12.19 14.59 5.62
C ALA A 81 11.97 13.08 5.34
N PHE A 82 12.53 12.52 4.26
CA PHE A 82 12.35 11.13 3.82
C PHE A 82 10.89 10.76 3.45
N GLN A 83 10.13 11.73 2.96
CA GLN A 83 8.72 11.62 2.58
C GLN A 83 8.49 11.64 1.06
N SER A 84 9.48 12.05 0.26
CA SER A 84 9.34 12.10 -1.20
C SER A 84 9.10 10.72 -1.82
N SER A 85 8.10 10.66 -2.71
CA SER A 85 7.73 9.47 -3.47
C SER A 85 8.36 9.43 -4.87
N ASN A 86 8.97 10.52 -5.33
CA ASN A 86 9.59 10.61 -6.64
C ASN A 86 10.98 9.95 -6.62
N LYS A 87 11.16 8.87 -7.39
CA LYS A 87 12.40 8.10 -7.39
C LYS A 87 13.57 8.93 -7.93
N ASN A 88 13.36 9.64 -9.04
CA ASN A 88 14.43 10.36 -9.75
C ASN A 88 14.94 11.54 -8.91
N ARG A 89 14.02 12.29 -8.28
CA ARG A 89 14.37 13.39 -7.37
C ARG A 89 15.18 12.90 -6.16
N VAL A 90 14.76 11.79 -5.54
CA VAL A 90 15.48 11.17 -4.42
C VAL A 90 16.86 10.62 -4.84
N GLU A 91 16.99 10.13 -6.08
CA GLU A 91 18.24 9.57 -6.60
C GLU A 91 19.31 10.64 -6.78
N ALA A 92 18.95 11.83 -7.30
CA ALA A 92 19.84 12.99 -7.35
C ALA A 92 20.43 13.35 -5.97
N PHE A 93 19.59 13.43 -4.95
CA PHE A 93 20.03 13.71 -3.57
C PHE A 93 20.88 12.59 -2.99
N ARG A 94 20.59 11.33 -3.35
CA ARG A 94 21.41 10.18 -2.92
C ARG A 94 22.81 10.24 -3.53
N ASN A 95 22.96 10.63 -4.79
CA ASN A 95 24.26 10.74 -5.44
C ASN A 95 25.14 11.81 -4.75
N ILE A 96 24.54 12.97 -4.43
CA ILE A 96 25.18 14.01 -3.62
C ILE A 96 25.59 13.45 -2.25
N GLN A 97 24.66 12.76 -1.58
CA GLN A 97 24.88 12.19 -0.26
C GLN A 97 26.05 11.19 -0.25
N GLU A 98 26.13 10.32 -1.25
CA GLU A 98 27.19 9.33 -1.38
C GLU A 98 28.56 10.00 -1.51
N LYS A 99 28.67 11.11 -2.25
CA LYS A 99 29.90 11.91 -2.30
C LYS A 99 30.24 12.58 -0.98
N ILE A 100 29.27 13.15 -0.29
CA ILE A 100 29.49 13.77 1.03
C ILE A 100 29.93 12.74 2.09
N GLN A 101 29.43 11.50 2.00
CA GLN A 101 29.76 10.41 2.91
C GLN A 101 31.07 9.70 2.57
N LEU A 102 31.55 9.82 1.33
CA LEU A 102 32.89 9.36 0.95
C LEU A 102 33.91 10.28 1.61
N ASN A 103 34.49 9.79 2.71
CA ASN A 103 35.50 10.50 3.48
C ASN A 103 36.67 10.94 2.57
N GLY A 104 36.98 12.23 2.59
CA GLY A 104 38.05 12.81 1.77
C GLY A 104 38.01 14.33 1.68
N LEU A 105 36.85 14.97 1.81
CA LEU A 105 36.74 16.44 1.81
C LEU A 105 35.83 16.90 2.95
N VAL A 106 35.92 18.17 3.33
CA VAL A 106 34.98 18.80 4.25
C VAL A 106 33.91 19.52 3.45
N TYR A 107 32.65 19.21 3.73
CA TYR A 107 31.49 19.75 3.02
C TYR A 107 30.57 20.51 3.97
N GLU A 108 29.94 21.56 3.45
CA GLU A 108 28.82 22.25 4.06
C GLU A 108 27.64 22.30 3.09
N VAL A 109 26.43 22.08 3.59
CA VAL A 109 25.20 22.17 2.79
C VAL A 109 24.23 23.13 3.45
N PHE A 110 23.75 24.11 2.70
CA PHE A 110 22.85 25.15 3.17
C PHE A 110 21.56 25.17 2.35
N LEU A 111 20.45 25.41 3.03
CA LEU A 111 19.15 25.68 2.42
C LEU A 111 18.73 27.10 2.83
N SER A 112 18.50 27.95 1.84
CA SER A 112 18.02 29.32 2.02
C SER A 112 16.64 29.43 1.38
N LYS A 113 15.68 29.97 2.12
CA LYS A 113 14.35 30.29 1.61
C LYS A 113 14.05 31.76 1.85
N GLU A 114 13.25 32.35 0.97
CA GLU A 114 12.80 33.73 1.16
C GLU A 114 12.14 33.90 2.54
N ASN A 115 12.52 34.95 3.27
CA ASN A 115 12.02 35.25 4.62
C ASN A 115 12.28 34.20 5.72
N GLU A 116 13.12 33.19 5.46
CA GLU A 116 13.58 32.23 6.47
C GLU A 116 15.07 32.37 6.77
N PRO A 117 15.53 32.05 7.99
CA PRO A 117 16.95 31.98 8.27
C PRO A 117 17.61 30.84 7.48
N VAL A 118 18.84 31.07 7.00
CA VAL A 118 19.64 30.04 6.33
C VAL A 118 19.83 28.84 7.25
N ARG A 119 19.47 27.65 6.76
CA ARG A 119 19.57 26.39 7.51
C ARG A 119 20.79 25.61 7.02
N GLU A 120 21.72 25.31 7.92
CA GLU A 120 22.78 24.33 7.64
C GLU A 120 22.21 22.91 7.78
N ILE A 121 22.24 22.13 6.70
CA ILE A 121 21.64 20.79 6.61
C ILE A 121 22.68 19.69 6.34
N THR A 122 23.98 19.99 6.47
CA THR A 122 25.11 19.07 6.28
C THR A 122 24.91 17.72 7.00
N GLN A 123 24.39 17.73 8.22
CA GLN A 123 24.20 16.52 9.03
C GLN A 123 23.15 15.57 8.45
N ILE A 124 22.16 16.07 7.71
CA ILE A 124 21.15 15.23 7.04
C ILE A 124 21.85 14.38 5.97
N PHE A 125 22.74 15.00 5.18
CA PHE A 125 23.54 14.30 4.18
C PHE A 125 24.55 13.34 4.81
N LYS A 126 25.17 13.68 5.94
CA LYS A 126 26.04 12.75 6.68
C LYS A 126 25.29 11.61 7.39
N GLY A 127 23.97 11.71 7.52
CA GLY A 127 23.14 10.77 8.27
C GLY A 127 22.59 9.62 7.43
N LYS A 128 21.30 9.32 7.65
CA LYS A 128 20.60 8.19 7.04
C LYS A 128 20.49 8.37 5.53
N LYS A 129 20.71 7.29 4.77
CA LYS A 129 20.57 7.29 3.30
C LYS A 129 19.17 7.73 2.85
N PHE A 130 19.10 8.69 1.93
CA PHE A 130 17.85 9.12 1.29
C PHE A 130 17.20 7.95 0.55
N ARG A 131 15.89 7.78 0.76
CA ARG A 131 15.11 6.67 0.21
C ARG A 131 13.73 7.14 -0.19
N LYS A 132 13.20 6.55 -1.27
CA LYS A 132 11.82 6.78 -1.69
C LYS A 132 10.87 6.36 -0.57
N ALA A 133 9.93 7.23 -0.22
CA ALA A 133 8.87 6.89 0.70
C ALA A 133 8.02 5.76 0.11
N LYS A 134 7.60 4.82 0.98
CA LYS A 134 6.63 3.80 0.57
C LYS A 134 5.32 4.50 0.29
N GLN A 135 4.85 4.43 -0.95
CA GLN A 135 3.52 4.90 -1.31
C GLN A 135 2.50 4.02 -0.59
N ILE A 136 1.73 4.62 0.32
CA ILE A 136 0.64 3.95 1.02
C ILE A 136 -0.58 4.10 0.13
N PHE A 137 -1.03 2.99 -0.46
CA PHE A 137 -2.28 2.97 -1.22
C PHE A 137 -3.44 2.68 -0.27
N ASP A 138 -4.48 3.51 -0.33
CA ASP A 138 -5.76 3.23 0.30
C ASP A 138 -6.47 2.12 -0.47
N ARG A 139 -6.18 0.89 -0.06
CA ARG A 139 -6.82 -0.30 -0.60
C ARG A 139 -8.30 -0.27 -0.23
N LYS A 140 -9.18 -0.33 -1.24
CA LYS A 140 -10.61 -0.56 -1.02
C LYS A 140 -10.89 -2.06 -1.01
N TYR A 141 -11.82 -2.46 -0.16
CA TYR A 141 -12.19 -3.85 0.07
C TYR A 141 -13.69 -4.02 -0.06
N SER A 142 -14.12 -5.08 -0.73
CA SER A 142 -15.53 -5.47 -0.83
C SER A 142 -15.64 -6.98 -1.00
N ILE A 143 -16.78 -7.55 -0.61
CA ILE A 143 -17.10 -8.92 -0.99
C ILE A 143 -17.89 -8.84 -2.30
N GLU A 144 -17.46 -9.60 -3.30
CA GLU A 144 -18.16 -9.74 -4.57
C GLU A 144 -18.59 -11.18 -4.78
N PHE A 145 -19.69 -11.34 -5.50
CA PHE A 145 -20.25 -12.62 -5.88
C PHE A 145 -20.01 -12.81 -7.37
N LEU A 146 -19.18 -13.79 -7.73
CA LEU A 146 -18.79 -14.06 -9.11
C LEU A 146 -19.40 -15.38 -9.59
N GLU A 147 -19.82 -15.41 -10.85
CA GLU A 147 -20.21 -16.63 -11.53
C GLU A 147 -19.51 -16.71 -12.90
N GLY A 148 -19.24 -17.93 -13.34
CA GLY A 148 -18.55 -18.17 -14.61
C GLY A 148 -18.21 -19.64 -14.80
N GLU A 149 -17.63 -19.97 -15.94
CA GLU A 149 -17.08 -21.30 -16.22
C GLU A 149 -15.66 -21.39 -15.65
N LEU A 150 -15.41 -22.37 -14.77
CA LEU A 150 -14.09 -22.63 -14.23
C LEU A 150 -13.22 -23.32 -15.29
N PHE A 151 -12.12 -22.72 -15.73
CA PHE A 151 -11.30 -23.31 -16.81
C PHE A 151 -9.86 -23.63 -16.41
N GLU A 152 -9.39 -23.11 -15.28
CA GLU A 152 -8.07 -23.44 -14.73
C GLU A 152 -8.09 -23.46 -13.20
N THR A 153 -7.40 -24.43 -12.62
CA THR A 153 -7.15 -24.50 -11.17
C THR A 153 -5.71 -24.88 -10.92
N GLY A 154 -4.97 -24.05 -10.16
CA GLY A 154 -3.61 -24.38 -9.77
C GLY A 154 -2.69 -23.17 -9.65
N GLY A 155 -1.39 -23.46 -9.63
CA GLY A 155 -0.34 -22.44 -9.49
C GLY A 155 0.82 -22.96 -8.63
N ARG A 156 2.04 -22.81 -9.13
CA ARG A 156 3.25 -23.36 -8.49
C ARG A 156 3.65 -22.59 -7.22
N THR A 157 3.52 -21.27 -7.26
CA THR A 157 3.93 -20.36 -6.18
C THR A 157 2.74 -19.80 -5.42
N THR A 158 1.70 -19.36 -6.15
CA THR A 158 0.43 -18.89 -5.58
C THR A 158 -0.70 -19.70 -6.20
N VAL A 159 -1.47 -20.38 -5.35
CA VAL A 159 -2.57 -21.21 -5.80
C VAL A 159 -3.75 -20.31 -6.14
N ASN A 160 -4.34 -20.52 -7.31
CA ASN A 160 -5.43 -19.72 -7.81
C ASN A 160 -6.38 -20.56 -8.66
N VAL A 161 -7.54 -19.99 -8.94
CA VAL A 161 -8.53 -20.52 -9.88
C VAL A 161 -8.92 -19.44 -10.87
N HIS A 162 -9.23 -19.84 -12.09
CA HIS A 162 -9.62 -18.94 -13.17
C HIS A 162 -11.04 -19.24 -13.62
N ILE A 163 -11.89 -18.22 -13.59
CA ILE A 163 -13.27 -18.31 -14.08
C ILE A 163 -13.48 -17.34 -15.23
N GLU A 164 -14.23 -17.76 -16.23
CA GLU A 164 -14.64 -16.94 -17.37
C GLU A 164 -16.15 -16.67 -17.30
N ASN A 165 -16.53 -15.40 -17.27
CA ASN A 165 -17.92 -15.00 -17.48
C ASN A 165 -18.09 -14.52 -18.92
N LYS A 166 -18.63 -15.41 -19.78
CA LYS A 166 -18.84 -15.14 -21.22
C LYS A 166 -19.86 -14.04 -21.47
N GLU A 167 -20.85 -13.87 -20.60
CA GLU A 167 -21.88 -12.82 -20.73
C GLU A 167 -21.28 -11.43 -20.50
N LEU A 168 -20.32 -11.31 -19.58
CA LEU A 168 -19.63 -10.05 -19.27
C LEU A 168 -18.33 -9.87 -20.06
N ALA A 169 -17.92 -10.86 -20.86
CA ALA A 169 -16.60 -10.93 -21.51
C ALA A 169 -15.45 -10.63 -20.52
N LYS A 170 -15.51 -11.21 -19.32
CA LYS A 170 -14.54 -10.99 -18.24
C LYS A 170 -13.97 -12.30 -17.72
N GLU A 171 -12.66 -12.31 -17.55
CA GLU A 171 -11.93 -13.36 -16.86
C GLU A 171 -11.52 -12.89 -15.46
N TYR A 172 -11.63 -13.79 -14.49
CA TYR A 172 -11.24 -13.51 -13.11
C TYR A 172 -10.22 -14.54 -12.65
N LYS A 173 -9.09 -14.04 -12.15
CA LYS A 173 -8.09 -14.82 -11.44
C LYS A 173 -8.29 -14.65 -9.93
N ILE A 174 -8.60 -15.74 -9.24
CA ILE A 174 -8.97 -15.74 -7.83
C ILE A 174 -7.92 -16.53 -7.03
N GLU A 175 -7.17 -15.85 -6.16
CA GLU A 175 -6.22 -16.49 -5.25
C GLU A 175 -6.96 -17.33 -4.20
N CYS A 176 -6.49 -18.54 -3.93
CA CYS A 176 -7.12 -19.46 -2.96
C CYS A 176 -6.09 -20.36 -2.28
N GLU A 177 -6.52 -21.09 -1.24
CA GLU A 177 -5.68 -22.10 -0.61
C GLU A 177 -5.71 -23.43 -1.37
N LYS A 178 -4.68 -24.27 -1.17
CA LYS A 178 -4.60 -25.61 -1.77
C LYS A 178 -5.85 -26.48 -1.53
N PRO A 179 -6.45 -26.53 -0.32
CA PRO A 179 -7.65 -27.32 -0.09
C PRO A 179 -8.83 -26.86 -0.92
N ASP A 180 -9.00 -25.55 -1.12
CA ASP A 180 -10.11 -24.99 -1.89
C ASP A 180 -9.92 -25.20 -3.39
N ALA A 181 -8.70 -25.02 -3.90
CA ALA A 181 -8.36 -25.36 -5.28
C ALA A 181 -8.64 -26.84 -5.57
N LYS A 182 -8.32 -27.75 -4.64
CA LYS A 182 -8.64 -29.18 -4.79
C LYS A 182 -10.14 -29.43 -4.87
N LYS A 183 -10.94 -28.79 -4.00
CA LYS A 183 -12.42 -28.92 -4.03
C LYS A 183 -13.02 -28.37 -5.33
N LEU A 184 -12.46 -27.29 -5.86
CA LEU A 184 -12.93 -26.66 -7.09
C LEU A 184 -12.48 -27.42 -8.34
N ASN A 185 -11.35 -28.10 -8.30
CA ASN A 185 -10.83 -28.89 -9.42
C ASN A 185 -11.82 -29.96 -9.91
N ASP A 186 -12.65 -30.51 -9.03
CA ASP A 186 -13.72 -31.46 -9.40
C ASP A 186 -14.80 -30.82 -10.30
N ARG A 187 -14.80 -29.49 -10.43
CA ARG A 187 -15.74 -28.70 -11.25
C ARG A 187 -15.07 -28.01 -12.42
N LEU A 188 -13.87 -28.45 -12.81
CA LEU A 188 -13.19 -27.90 -13.99
C LEU A 188 -14.08 -28.05 -15.24
N TYR A 189 -14.10 -27.02 -16.07
CA TYR A 189 -14.96 -26.86 -17.25
C TYR A 189 -16.47 -26.87 -16.94
N SER A 190 -16.85 -26.48 -15.71
CA SER A 190 -18.25 -26.35 -15.29
C SER A 190 -18.54 -24.95 -14.77
N LYS A 191 -19.82 -24.56 -14.82
CA LYS A 191 -20.29 -23.31 -14.20
C LYS A 191 -20.11 -23.39 -12.68
N VAL A 192 -19.49 -22.37 -12.11
CA VAL A 192 -19.25 -22.21 -10.67
C VAL A 192 -19.80 -20.88 -10.16
N TYR A 193 -20.14 -20.88 -8.88
CA TYR A 193 -20.69 -19.74 -8.15
C TYR A 193 -19.82 -19.50 -6.93
N LEU A 194 -19.16 -18.35 -6.85
CA LEU A 194 -18.14 -18.05 -5.85
C LEU A 194 -18.44 -16.74 -5.13
N SER A 195 -18.10 -16.67 -3.84
CA SER A 195 -17.91 -15.41 -3.13
C SER A 195 -16.42 -15.14 -2.98
N VAL A 196 -16.02 -13.89 -3.18
CA VAL A 196 -14.62 -13.47 -3.18
C VAL A 196 -14.45 -12.15 -2.45
N ILE A 197 -13.27 -11.92 -1.89
CA ILE A 197 -12.84 -10.59 -1.45
C ILE A 197 -12.17 -9.91 -2.64
N LYS A 198 -12.72 -8.79 -3.07
CA LYS A 198 -12.07 -7.87 -4.00
C LYS A 198 -11.22 -6.87 -3.23
N ILE A 199 -9.96 -6.75 -3.64
CA ILE A 199 -8.98 -5.82 -3.10
C ILE A 199 -8.51 -4.93 -4.26
N SER A 200 -8.89 -3.66 -4.27
CA SER A 200 -8.48 -2.72 -5.32
C SER A 200 -7.46 -1.71 -4.78
N LYS A 201 -6.28 -1.66 -5.39
CA LYS A 201 -5.29 -0.59 -5.18
C LYS A 201 -5.55 0.61 -6.09
N THR A 202 -5.98 0.33 -7.33
CA THR A 202 -6.45 1.28 -8.34
C THR A 202 -7.61 0.63 -9.11
N GLU A 203 -8.23 1.33 -10.05
CA GLU A 203 -9.28 0.73 -10.91
C GLU A 203 -8.75 -0.41 -11.80
N GLN A 204 -7.44 -0.43 -12.07
CA GLN A 204 -6.78 -1.42 -12.93
C GLN A 204 -6.05 -2.50 -12.14
N ASP A 205 -5.64 -2.22 -10.89
CA ASP A 205 -4.97 -3.17 -10.00
C ASP A 205 -5.97 -3.75 -8.99
N ILE A 206 -6.65 -4.81 -9.42
CA ILE A 206 -7.66 -5.55 -8.66
C ILE A 206 -7.16 -6.97 -8.39
N GLU A 207 -7.15 -7.35 -7.12
CA GLU A 207 -6.87 -8.70 -6.66
C GLU A 207 -8.16 -9.34 -6.12
N TYR A 208 -8.42 -10.60 -6.49
CA TYR A 208 -9.54 -11.39 -5.97
C TYR A 208 -9.02 -12.53 -5.10
N ARG A 209 -9.65 -12.74 -3.94
CA ARG A 209 -9.35 -13.84 -3.03
C ARG A 209 -10.59 -14.65 -2.71
N TYR A 210 -10.49 -15.96 -2.82
CA TYR A 210 -11.58 -16.90 -2.57
C TYR A 210 -12.11 -16.80 -1.13
N ILE A 211 -13.44 -16.85 -0.97
CA ILE A 211 -14.12 -17.00 0.33
C ILE A 211 -14.84 -18.35 0.41
N ASP A 212 -15.82 -18.57 -0.47
CA ASP A 212 -16.58 -19.81 -0.50
C ASP A 212 -17.15 -20.10 -1.90
N SER A 213 -17.67 -21.31 -2.09
CA SER A 213 -18.34 -21.77 -3.30
C SER A 213 -19.73 -22.31 -3.02
N TYR A 214 -20.61 -22.15 -4.01
CA TYR A 214 -22.00 -22.57 -3.94
C TYR A 214 -22.26 -23.63 -5.00
N LEU A 215 -22.92 -24.72 -4.61
CA LEU A 215 -23.28 -25.82 -5.51
C LEU A 215 -24.49 -25.45 -6.39
N ARG A 216 -25.43 -24.69 -5.82
CA ARG A 216 -26.70 -24.32 -6.46
C ARG A 216 -26.79 -22.81 -6.60
N ASN A 217 -27.37 -22.38 -7.71
CA ASN A 217 -27.60 -20.96 -8.01
C ASN A 217 -28.47 -20.30 -6.93
N ASP A 218 -29.50 -20.98 -6.45
CA ASP A 218 -30.42 -20.41 -5.46
C ASP A 218 -29.70 -20.05 -4.15
N ASN A 219 -28.82 -20.92 -3.67
CA ASN A 219 -28.00 -20.63 -2.48
C ASN A 219 -27.04 -19.46 -2.76
N TYR A 220 -26.43 -19.40 -3.95
CA TYR A 220 -25.57 -18.28 -4.34
C TYR A 220 -26.33 -16.95 -4.34
N LEU A 221 -27.50 -16.91 -4.99
CA LEU A 221 -28.36 -15.72 -5.04
C LEU A 221 -28.86 -15.33 -3.66
N PHE A 222 -29.18 -16.30 -2.81
CA PHE A 222 -29.58 -16.05 -1.43
C PHE A 222 -28.49 -15.29 -0.65
N TYR A 223 -27.26 -15.81 -0.62
CA TYR A 223 -26.16 -15.16 0.11
C TYR A 223 -25.74 -13.84 -0.53
N LYS A 224 -25.83 -13.72 -1.86
CA LYS A 224 -25.61 -12.47 -2.58
C LYS A 224 -26.61 -11.41 -2.13
N ASN A 225 -27.91 -11.73 -2.15
CA ASN A 225 -28.97 -10.82 -1.72
C ASN A 225 -28.85 -10.46 -0.24
N LEU A 226 -28.55 -11.44 0.63
CA LEU A 226 -28.30 -11.18 2.05
C LEU A 226 -27.14 -10.19 2.24
N HIS A 227 -26.04 -10.38 1.51
CA HIS A 227 -24.90 -9.47 1.57
C HIS A 227 -25.24 -8.08 1.05
N GLU A 228 -25.92 -7.96 -0.08
CA GLU A 228 -26.33 -6.70 -0.67
C GLU A 228 -27.27 -5.92 0.27
N GLN A 229 -28.22 -6.60 0.91
CA GLN A 229 -29.09 -5.99 1.93
C GLN A 229 -28.28 -5.45 3.11
N LEU A 230 -27.30 -6.22 3.60
CA LEU A 230 -26.43 -5.79 4.70
C LEU A 230 -25.57 -4.58 4.36
N MET A 231 -25.12 -4.46 3.11
CA MET A 231 -24.30 -3.34 2.66
C MET A 231 -25.13 -2.09 2.34
N THR A 232 -26.44 -2.23 2.13
CA THR A 232 -27.34 -1.10 1.80
C THR A 232 -27.95 -0.47 3.06
N GLN A 233 -27.96 -1.17 4.19
CA GLN A 233 -28.49 -0.68 5.46
C GLN A 233 -27.39 0.02 6.28
N ASP A 234 -27.51 1.33 6.47
CA ASP A 234 -26.56 2.13 7.28
C ASP A 234 -26.85 2.11 8.79
N SER A 235 -27.93 1.43 9.22
CA SER A 235 -28.49 1.48 10.57
C SER A 235 -28.22 0.22 11.40
N ILE A 236 -28.81 0.16 12.61
CA ILE A 236 -28.85 -1.03 13.48
C ILE A 236 -29.53 -2.21 12.78
N ASP A 237 -30.42 -1.95 11.81
CA ASP A 237 -31.24 -2.96 11.13
C ASP A 237 -30.39 -4.06 10.47
N LYS A 238 -29.17 -3.74 10.03
CA LYS A 238 -28.25 -4.74 9.45
C LYS A 238 -27.84 -5.80 10.48
N TYR A 239 -27.71 -5.41 11.75
CA TYR A 239 -27.37 -6.36 12.81
C TYR A 239 -28.58 -7.22 13.18
N ASP A 240 -29.77 -6.64 13.14
CA ASP A 240 -31.01 -7.38 13.31
C ASP A 240 -31.21 -8.38 12.17
N LEU A 241 -30.85 -8.03 10.93
CA LEU A 241 -30.89 -8.97 9.80
C LEU A 241 -29.97 -10.18 10.02
N ILE A 242 -28.73 -9.97 10.47
CA ILE A 242 -27.80 -11.05 10.80
C ILE A 242 -28.33 -11.89 11.97
N TYR A 243 -28.81 -11.22 13.02
CA TYR A 243 -29.36 -11.88 14.20
C TYR A 243 -30.56 -12.76 13.84
N ASN A 244 -31.53 -12.20 13.12
CA ASN A 244 -32.74 -12.90 12.70
C ASN A 244 -32.40 -14.07 11.77
N TYR A 245 -31.47 -13.89 10.84
CA TYR A 245 -31.01 -15.00 10.00
C TYR A 245 -30.45 -16.15 10.85
N ILE A 246 -29.53 -15.87 11.76
CA ILE A 246 -28.93 -16.91 12.63
C ILE A 246 -30.01 -17.59 13.48
N VAL A 247 -30.90 -16.81 14.12
CA VAL A 247 -31.96 -17.35 14.98
C VAL A 247 -32.94 -18.21 14.18
N ASN A 248 -33.33 -17.78 12.98
CA ASN A 248 -34.21 -18.54 12.11
C ASN A 248 -33.57 -19.86 11.66
N THR A 249 -32.29 -19.84 11.30
CA THR A 249 -31.54 -21.06 10.95
C THR A 249 -31.40 -22.02 12.13
N ILE A 250 -31.22 -21.51 13.36
CA ILE A 250 -31.14 -22.35 14.58
C ILE A 250 -32.49 -22.98 14.91
N ASN A 251 -33.58 -22.24 14.73
CA ASN A 251 -34.93 -22.69 15.08
C ASN A 251 -35.60 -23.54 14.00
N ASP A 252 -34.98 -23.69 12.83
CA ASP A 252 -35.45 -24.59 11.78
C ASP A 252 -34.82 -25.97 11.96
N ASP A 253 -35.62 -26.93 12.45
CA ASP A 253 -35.20 -28.31 12.67
C ASP A 253 -34.69 -29.01 11.39
N ASN A 254 -34.95 -28.45 10.19
CA ASN A 254 -34.44 -28.97 8.91
C ASN A 254 -33.16 -28.28 8.43
N SER A 255 -32.74 -27.20 9.07
CA SER A 255 -31.57 -26.42 8.66
C SER A 255 -30.29 -27.08 9.15
N SER A 256 -29.36 -27.33 8.21
CA SER A 256 -28.04 -27.85 8.57
C SER A 256 -27.11 -26.73 9.04
N ASN A 257 -26.16 -27.06 9.92
CA ASN A 257 -25.09 -26.14 10.35
C ASN A 257 -24.26 -25.55 9.19
N GLU A 258 -24.32 -26.10 7.99
CA GLU A 258 -23.66 -25.56 6.79
C GLU A 258 -24.10 -24.13 6.49
N GLU A 259 -25.35 -23.76 6.77
CA GLU A 259 -25.84 -22.39 6.54
C GLU A 259 -25.18 -21.36 7.45
N LEU A 260 -24.97 -21.74 8.72
CA LEU A 260 -24.23 -20.93 9.68
C LEU A 260 -22.74 -20.89 9.34
N ILE A 261 -22.17 -22.02 8.90
CA ILE A 261 -20.77 -22.10 8.46
C ILE A 261 -20.51 -21.18 7.27
N LYS A 262 -21.41 -21.14 6.28
CA LYS A 262 -21.31 -20.24 5.11
C LYS A 262 -21.37 -18.78 5.51
N LEU A 263 -22.28 -18.42 6.42
CA LEU A 263 -22.35 -17.07 6.96
C LEU A 263 -21.04 -16.69 7.67
N ILE A 264 -20.51 -17.58 8.52
CA ILE A 264 -19.24 -17.35 9.22
C ILE A 264 -18.12 -17.16 8.19
N ARG A 265 -17.97 -18.04 7.20
CA ARG A 265 -16.91 -17.94 6.19
C ARG A 265 -16.98 -16.64 5.40
N LEU A 266 -18.18 -16.24 4.98
CA LEU A 266 -18.41 -14.99 4.24
C LEU A 266 -17.82 -13.77 4.99
N TYR A 267 -17.98 -13.75 6.31
CA TYR A 267 -17.60 -12.63 7.17
C TYR A 267 -16.32 -12.85 8.00
N ASN A 268 -15.68 -14.01 7.89
CA ASN A 268 -14.44 -14.34 8.57
C ASN A 268 -13.22 -13.82 7.80
N ASN A 269 -13.15 -12.50 7.64
CA ASN A 269 -12.00 -11.85 7.04
C ASN A 269 -11.69 -10.54 7.73
N LYS A 270 -10.48 -10.02 7.50
CA LYS A 270 -9.98 -8.82 8.20
C LYS A 270 -10.66 -7.51 7.77
N PHE A 271 -11.43 -7.53 6.69
CA PHE A 271 -12.04 -6.35 6.08
C PHE A 271 -13.52 -6.18 6.43
N THR A 272 -14.21 -7.25 6.82
CA THR A 272 -15.59 -7.19 7.30
C THR A 272 -15.76 -6.17 8.43
N GLU A 273 -16.91 -5.52 8.55
CA GLU A 273 -17.19 -4.61 9.65
C GLU A 273 -17.12 -5.30 11.03
N LYS A 274 -16.54 -4.64 12.05
CA LYS A 274 -16.42 -5.23 13.40
C LYS A 274 -17.79 -5.57 14.02
N GLY A 275 -18.81 -4.75 13.75
CA GLY A 275 -20.17 -4.98 14.22
C GLY A 275 -20.74 -6.30 13.70
N ILE A 276 -20.60 -6.58 12.40
CA ILE A 276 -21.07 -7.83 11.77
C ILE A 276 -20.44 -9.04 12.47
N ILE A 277 -19.11 -9.04 12.62
CA ILE A 277 -18.40 -10.14 13.29
C ILE A 277 -18.89 -10.29 14.74
N ARG A 278 -19.04 -9.18 15.46
CA ARG A 278 -19.51 -9.17 16.85
C ARG A 278 -20.92 -9.75 16.97
N THR A 279 -21.84 -9.37 16.08
CA THR A 279 -23.20 -9.89 16.07
C THR A 279 -23.20 -11.39 15.85
N ILE A 280 -22.49 -11.90 14.83
CA ILE A 280 -22.37 -13.36 14.59
C ILE A 280 -21.84 -14.07 15.83
N LEU A 281 -20.75 -13.57 16.43
CA LEU A 281 -20.15 -14.18 17.61
C LEU A 281 -21.09 -14.17 18.82
N MET A 282 -21.79 -13.06 19.07
CA MET A 282 -22.68 -12.93 20.22
C MET A 282 -23.94 -13.79 20.07
N THR A 283 -24.50 -13.88 18.86
CA THR A 283 -25.68 -14.70 18.60
C THR A 283 -25.38 -16.20 18.68
N LEU A 284 -24.22 -16.65 18.20
CA LEU A 284 -23.83 -18.07 18.24
C LEU A 284 -23.27 -18.53 19.59
N LYS A 285 -22.78 -17.61 20.43
CA LYS A 285 -22.14 -17.94 21.72
C LYS A 285 -22.94 -18.90 22.62
N PRO A 286 -24.29 -18.80 22.74
CA PRO A 286 -25.05 -19.69 23.60
C PRO A 286 -25.03 -21.15 23.15
N ILE A 287 -25.01 -21.40 21.84
CA ILE A 287 -25.21 -22.73 21.24
C ILE A 287 -23.90 -23.39 20.78
N ILE A 288 -22.80 -22.64 20.70
CA ILE A 288 -21.58 -23.09 20.01
C ILE A 288 -20.91 -24.35 20.59
N LYS A 289 -21.22 -24.69 21.85
CA LYS A 289 -20.69 -25.88 22.52
C LYS A 289 -21.55 -27.11 22.31
N GLU A 290 -22.80 -26.91 21.93
CA GLU A 290 -23.82 -27.95 21.76
C GLU A 290 -23.91 -28.38 20.29
N GLU A 291 -23.57 -27.47 19.37
CA GLU A 291 -23.57 -27.71 17.92
C GLU A 291 -22.27 -28.32 17.38
N ASP A 292 -22.35 -29.59 16.96
CA ASP A 292 -21.24 -30.31 16.35
C ASP A 292 -20.80 -29.66 15.02
N GLY A 293 -19.48 -29.51 14.85
CA GLY A 293 -18.85 -29.00 13.62
C GLY A 293 -18.79 -27.47 13.49
N LEU A 294 -19.50 -26.70 14.31
CA LEU A 294 -19.54 -25.24 14.23
C LEU A 294 -18.35 -24.57 14.96
N PHE A 295 -17.86 -25.19 16.03
CA PHE A 295 -16.85 -24.63 16.93
C PHE A 295 -15.56 -24.17 16.22
N ALA A 296 -15.06 -24.93 15.24
CA ALA A 296 -13.83 -24.59 14.52
C ALA A 296 -13.96 -23.27 13.73
N TYR A 297 -15.12 -23.05 13.10
CA TYR A 297 -15.41 -21.83 12.35
C TYR A 297 -15.60 -20.64 13.27
N TYR A 298 -16.29 -20.84 14.40
CA TYR A 298 -16.44 -19.82 15.43
C TYR A 298 -15.09 -19.41 16.03
N ASP A 299 -14.21 -20.35 16.40
CA ASP A 299 -12.88 -20.03 16.93
C ASP A 299 -12.02 -19.26 15.90
N SER A 300 -12.12 -19.63 14.62
CA SER A 300 -11.48 -18.88 13.54
C SER A 300 -11.99 -17.44 13.47
N LEU A 301 -13.31 -17.23 13.56
CA LEU A 301 -13.92 -15.89 13.59
C LEU A 301 -13.50 -15.08 14.84
N VAL A 302 -13.37 -15.73 16.00
CA VAL A 302 -12.86 -15.10 17.24
C VAL A 302 -11.41 -14.61 17.04
N LYS A 303 -10.55 -15.41 16.40
CA LYS A 303 -9.17 -15.01 16.09
C LYS A 303 -9.14 -13.79 15.16
N THR A 304 -9.97 -13.78 14.13
CA THR A 304 -10.13 -12.63 13.23
C THR A 304 -10.61 -11.39 13.99
N PHE A 305 -11.60 -11.52 14.89
CA PHE A 305 -12.06 -10.40 15.71
C PHE A 305 -10.98 -9.84 16.65
N ARG A 306 -10.21 -10.71 17.31
CA ARG A 306 -9.15 -10.34 18.26
C ARG A 306 -7.95 -9.68 17.60
N SER A 307 -7.49 -10.20 16.47
CA SER A 307 -6.37 -9.62 15.71
C SER A 307 -6.64 -8.17 15.29
N ARG A 308 -7.91 -7.83 15.04
CA ARG A 308 -8.38 -6.47 14.72
C ARG A 308 -8.61 -5.57 15.94
N SER A 309 -8.65 -6.15 17.13
CA SER A 309 -8.76 -5.41 18.40
C SER A 309 -7.38 -5.07 18.98
N GLN A 310 -6.35 -5.85 18.62
CA GLN A 310 -4.96 -5.58 18.99
C GLN A 310 -4.29 -4.53 18.11
N THR A 311 -4.93 -4.12 17.00
CA THR A 311 -4.49 -3.01 16.15
C THR A 311 -4.88 -1.67 16.80
N ARG A 312 -4.01 -1.22 17.70
CA ARG A 312 -3.89 0.11 18.35
C ARG A 312 -4.91 0.52 19.43
N LYS A 313 -4.39 0.57 20.68
CA LYS A 313 -4.48 1.80 21.48
C LYS A 313 -4.05 2.96 20.57
N ILE A 314 -4.98 3.87 20.31
CA ILE A 314 -4.70 5.22 19.82
C ILE A 314 -3.99 5.96 20.94
#